data_AF-A0A1F3V9I8-F1
#
_entry.id   AF-A0A1F3V9I8-F1
#
_cell.length_a   1.000
_cell.length_b   1.000
_cell.length_c   1.000
_cell.angle_alpha   90.00
_cell.angle_beta   90.00
_cell.angle_gamma   90.00
#
_symmetry.space_group_name_H-M   'P 1'
#
loop_
_entity.id
_entity.type
_entity.pdbx_description
1 polymer ?
#
loop_
_entity_poly.entity_id
_entity_poly.type
_entity_poly.pdbx_seq_one_letter_code
_entity_poly.pdbx_strand_id
1 'polypeptide(L)'
;MKKLMFTILATTLSLTISAETISSNNKLAINPAAIDKVIRLVDKTSDYSQKRLQVVVKDSSMSTDVSPRYTVYLGYVNYAEMANFSINFQITDQAIDFLSATRKAPGIYEVKTKEYREDGMYTVTRQINATQVFIDEELAKKSCGEFDFCDQELNSTVEITETAVLQK
;
A
#
# COMPACT_ATOMS: atom_id res chain seq x y z
N MET A 1 51.78 25.58 4.51
CA MET A 1 50.46 25.74 5.16
C MET A 1 49.53 24.64 4.63
N LYS A 2 49.23 23.63 5.46
CA LYS A 2 48.38 22.48 5.12
C LYS A 2 46.92 22.88 5.36
N LYS A 3 46.10 22.96 4.31
CA LYS A 3 44.66 23.21 4.44
C LYS A 3 43.98 21.93 4.90
N LEU A 4 43.50 21.91 6.14
CA LEU A 4 42.58 20.88 6.64
C LEU A 4 41.18 21.21 6.10
N MET A 5 40.68 20.42 5.16
CA MET A 5 39.26 20.45 4.79
C MET A 5 38.49 19.60 5.81
N PHE A 6 37.66 20.25 6.62
CA PHE A 6 36.66 19.58 7.45
C PHE A 6 35.48 19.19 6.57
N THR A 7 35.34 17.90 6.28
CA THR A 7 34.12 17.35 5.67
C THR A 7 33.06 17.23 6.77
N ILE A 8 32.04 18.08 6.73
CA ILE A 8 30.87 17.99 7.62
C ILE A 8 30.07 16.75 7.19
N LEU A 9 30.13 15.70 8.01
CA LEU A 9 29.33 14.49 7.84
C LEU A 9 27.89 14.83 8.25
N ALA A 10 27.02 15.06 7.26
CA ALA A 10 25.59 15.24 7.50
C ALA A 10 24.98 13.88 7.90
N THR A 11 24.83 13.64 9.20
CA THR A 11 24.08 12.50 9.72
C THR A 11 22.59 12.70 9.40
N THR A 12 22.10 11.94 8.44
CA THR A 12 20.67 11.70 8.23
C THR A 12 20.18 10.81 9.36
N LEU A 13 19.34 11.36 10.24
CA LEU A 13 18.68 10.59 11.30
C LEU A 13 17.55 9.79 10.65
N SER A 14 17.76 8.50 10.41
CA SER A 14 16.69 7.56 10.03
C SER A 14 16.12 6.96 11.31
N LEU A 15 14.85 7.22 11.61
CA LEU A 15 14.20 6.70 12.82
C LEU A 15 13.17 5.62 12.47
N THR A 16 13.24 4.56 13.28
CA THR A 16 12.30 3.45 13.55
C THR A 16 11.71 2.68 12.37
N ILE A 17 12.04 1.39 12.37
CA ILE A 17 11.36 0.31 11.68
C ILE A 17 10.19 -0.13 12.57
N SER A 18 8.95 0.26 12.26
CA SER A 18 7.76 -0.35 12.85
C SER A 18 7.20 -1.38 11.87
N ALA A 19 7.00 -2.60 12.35
CA ALA A 19 6.30 -3.64 11.60
C ALA A 19 4.90 -3.79 12.19
N GLU A 20 3.87 -3.64 11.37
CA GLU A 20 2.48 -3.79 11.75
C GLU A 20 1.80 -4.78 10.80
N THR A 21 1.03 -5.71 11.35
CA THR A 21 0.14 -6.57 10.58
C THR A 21 -1.24 -5.92 10.55
N ILE A 22 -1.70 -5.53 9.37
CA ILE A 22 -3.06 -5.04 9.20
C ILE A 22 -3.94 -6.15 8.61
N SER A 23 -5.10 -6.34 9.22
CA SER A 23 -6.15 -7.22 8.71
C SER A 23 -7.16 -6.42 7.91
N SER A 24 -7.79 -7.05 6.92
CA SER A 24 -8.95 -6.49 6.21
C SER A 24 -10.18 -6.46 7.12
N ASN A 25 -10.18 -5.60 8.13
CA ASN A 25 -11.35 -5.39 8.97
C ASN A 25 -12.15 -4.22 8.41
N ASN A 26 -13.30 -4.58 7.82
CA ASN A 26 -14.34 -3.75 7.24
C ASN A 26 -14.20 -3.42 5.75
N LYS A 27 -15.34 -3.54 5.07
CA LYS A 27 -15.58 -3.13 3.70
C LYS A 27 -15.25 -1.65 3.52
N LEU A 28 -14.03 -1.37 3.09
CA LEU A 28 -13.61 -0.02 2.72
C LEU A 28 -14.14 0.27 1.31
N ALA A 29 -15.36 0.79 1.24
CA ALA A 29 -15.92 1.31 -0.01
C ALA A 29 -15.20 2.61 -0.39
N ILE A 30 -14.36 2.55 -1.42
CA ILE A 30 -13.67 3.73 -1.95
C ILE A 30 -14.60 4.43 -2.96
N ASN A 31 -15.05 5.65 -2.65
CA ASN A 31 -15.83 6.47 -3.58
C ASN A 31 -14.99 6.78 -4.84
N PRO A 32 -15.40 6.34 -6.05
CA PRO A 32 -14.64 6.58 -7.28
C PRO A 32 -14.36 8.05 -7.57
N ALA A 33 -15.27 8.96 -7.19
CA ALA A 33 -15.12 10.39 -7.42
C ALA A 33 -14.01 11.03 -6.55
N ALA A 34 -13.58 10.36 -5.49
CA ALA A 34 -12.53 10.83 -4.60
C ALA A 34 -11.15 10.21 -4.94
N ILE A 35 -11.05 9.40 -6.00
CA ILE A 35 -9.79 8.77 -6.40
C ILE A 35 -8.94 9.80 -7.16
N ASP A 36 -7.76 10.08 -6.64
CA ASP A 36 -6.75 10.90 -7.30
C ASP A 36 -5.90 10.05 -8.25
N LYS A 37 -5.38 8.91 -7.75
CA LYS A 37 -4.47 8.03 -8.50
C LYS A 37 -4.78 6.56 -8.30
N VAL A 38 -4.54 5.77 -9.35
CA VAL A 38 -4.52 4.30 -9.31
C VAL A 38 -3.22 3.80 -9.93
N ILE A 39 -2.41 3.11 -9.14
CA ILE A 39 -1.13 2.55 -9.56
C ILE A 39 -1.26 1.04 -9.59
N ARG A 40 -1.19 0.44 -10.79
CA ARG A 40 -1.24 -1.02 -10.95
C ARG A 40 0.14 -1.61 -10.68
N LEU A 41 0.26 -2.39 -9.60
CA LEU A 41 1.50 -3.06 -9.19
C LEU A 41 1.60 -4.48 -9.74
N VAL A 42 0.46 -5.12 -9.95
CA VAL A 42 0.30 -6.37 -10.68
C VAL A 42 -0.91 -6.20 -11.59
N ASP A 43 -0.75 -6.55 -12.87
CA ASP A 43 -1.85 -6.65 -13.84
C ASP A 43 -1.60 -7.90 -14.67
N LYS A 44 -2.27 -8.99 -14.31
CA LYS A 44 -2.19 -10.28 -15.00
C LYS A 44 -3.57 -10.61 -15.52
N THR A 45 -3.68 -10.73 -16.84
CA THR A 45 -4.89 -11.20 -17.50
C THR A 45 -4.56 -12.50 -18.22
N SER A 46 -5.40 -13.51 -17.99
CA SER A 46 -5.47 -14.76 -18.76
C SER A 46 -6.87 -14.87 -19.36
N ASP A 47 -7.08 -15.86 -20.23
CA ASP A 47 -8.37 -16.08 -20.90
C ASP A 47 -9.54 -16.28 -19.91
N TYR A 48 -9.26 -16.72 -18.69
CA TYR A 48 -10.26 -17.08 -17.68
C TYR A 48 -10.17 -16.27 -16.37
N SER A 49 -9.16 -15.39 -16.22
CA SER A 49 -9.00 -14.61 -14.99
C SER A 49 -8.23 -13.31 -15.18
N GLN A 50 -8.59 -12.32 -14.37
CA GLN A 50 -7.93 -11.04 -14.28
C GLN A 50 -7.53 -10.76 -12.83
N LYS A 51 -6.25 -10.93 -12.55
CA LYS A 51 -5.64 -10.64 -11.25
C LYS A 51 -4.98 -9.27 -11.29
N ARG A 52 -5.39 -8.38 -10.39
CA ARG A 52 -4.79 -7.07 -10.21
C ARG A 52 -4.49 -6.81 -8.75
N LEU A 53 -3.32 -6.22 -8.50
CA LEU A 53 -2.97 -5.64 -7.22
C LEU A 53 -2.54 -4.21 -7.48
N GLN A 54 -3.15 -3.27 -6.77
CA GLN A 54 -3.07 -1.86 -7.08
C GLN A 54 -3.03 -1.02 -5.82
N VAL A 55 -2.35 0.12 -5.90
CA VAL A 55 -2.45 1.18 -4.90
C VAL A 55 -3.46 2.21 -5.37
N VAL A 56 -4.43 2.51 -4.53
CA VAL A 56 -5.44 3.55 -4.78
C VAL A 56 -5.19 4.69 -3.82
N VAL A 57 -5.05 5.89 -4.36
CA VAL A 57 -4.86 7.12 -3.59
C VAL A 57 -6.15 7.92 -3.67
N LYS A 58 -6.75 8.18 -2.51
CA LYS A 58 -7.96 8.97 -2.36
C LYS A 58 -7.59 10.37 -1.86
N ASP A 59 -8.08 11.41 -2.53
CA ASP A 59 -7.98 12.79 -2.07
C ASP A 59 -9.19 13.15 -1.20
N SER A 60 -8.95 13.57 0.03
CA SER A 60 -9.99 13.98 0.97
C SER A 60 -10.45 15.43 0.79
N SER A 61 -9.87 16.16 -0.17
CA SER A 61 -10.27 17.51 -0.62
C SER A 61 -10.25 18.61 0.45
N MET A 62 -9.93 18.30 1.70
CA MET A 62 -9.80 19.26 2.80
C MET A 62 -8.42 19.10 3.44
N SER A 63 -7.53 20.06 3.22
CA SER A 63 -6.29 20.14 3.98
C SER A 63 -5.70 21.55 3.92
N THR A 64 -5.31 22.08 5.08
CA THR A 64 -4.42 23.24 5.20
C THR A 64 -2.98 22.83 4.85
N ASP A 65 -2.01 23.74 4.74
CA ASP A 65 -0.65 23.45 4.20
C ASP A 65 0.08 22.21 4.82
N VAL A 66 -0.32 21.75 6.00
CA VAL A 66 0.27 20.60 6.71
C VAL A 66 -0.71 19.50 7.14
N SER A 67 -1.97 19.51 6.70
CA SER A 67 -2.91 18.45 7.11
C SER A 67 -2.83 17.22 6.17
N PRO A 68 -3.09 16.01 6.66
CA PRO A 68 -3.25 14.86 5.78
C PRO A 68 -4.30 15.12 4.71
N ARG A 69 -3.93 14.91 3.44
CA ARG A 69 -4.80 15.12 2.28
C ARG A 69 -5.21 13.80 1.64
N TYR A 70 -4.29 12.84 1.62
CA TYR A 70 -4.45 11.59 0.91
C TYR A 70 -4.60 10.41 1.87
N THR A 71 -5.54 9.53 1.53
CA THR A 71 -5.61 8.18 2.09
C THR A 71 -5.13 7.20 1.04
N VAL A 72 -4.21 6.31 1.42
CA VAL A 72 -3.60 5.34 0.52
C VAL A 72 -4.09 3.95 0.88
N TYR A 73 -4.58 3.23 -0.13
CA TYR A 73 -5.08 1.87 -0.01
C TYR A 73 -4.26 0.91 -0.88
N LEU A 74 -4.09 -0.32 -0.42
CA LEU A 74 -3.65 -1.45 -1.24
C LEU A 74 -4.86 -2.34 -1.53
N GLY A 75 -5.22 -2.45 -2.80
CA GLY A 75 -6.33 -3.28 -3.26
C GLY A 75 -5.83 -4.50 -4.01
N TYR A 76 -6.44 -5.65 -3.77
CA TYR A 76 -6.31 -6.84 -4.60
C TYR A 76 -7.68 -7.22 -5.15
N VAL A 77 -7.71 -7.54 -6.43
CA VAL A 77 -8.88 -8.09 -7.10
C VAL A 77 -8.46 -9.25 -7.99
N ASN A 78 -9.27 -10.30 -8.00
CA ASN A 78 -9.18 -11.37 -8.96
C ASN A 78 -10.58 -11.62 -9.51
N TYR A 79 -10.81 -11.21 -10.75
CA TYR A 79 -12.04 -11.53 -11.47
C TYR A 79 -11.82 -12.81 -12.24
N ALA A 80 -12.59 -13.86 -11.95
CA ALA A 80 -12.58 -15.10 -12.73
C ALA A 80 -14.02 -15.45 -13.10
N GLU A 81 -14.20 -16.29 -14.12
CA GLU A 81 -15.52 -16.65 -14.65
C GLU A 81 -16.50 -17.10 -13.55
N MET A 82 -16.01 -17.84 -12.56
CA MET A 82 -16.84 -18.44 -11.51
C MET A 82 -16.46 -18.01 -10.09
N ALA A 83 -15.45 -17.15 -9.90
CA ALA A 83 -15.02 -16.77 -8.54
C ALA A 83 -14.32 -15.41 -8.52
N ASN A 84 -15.04 -14.39 -8.09
CA ASN A 84 -14.53 -13.04 -7.92
C ASN A 84 -14.07 -12.81 -6.47
N PHE A 85 -12.81 -12.44 -6.31
CA PHE A 85 -12.22 -12.10 -5.01
C PHE A 85 -11.80 -10.64 -4.99
N SER A 86 -12.09 -9.95 -3.89
CA SER A 86 -11.60 -8.60 -3.68
C SER A 86 -11.28 -8.33 -2.21
N ILE A 87 -10.31 -7.46 -1.97
CA ILE A 87 -9.87 -7.04 -0.65
C ILE A 87 -9.14 -5.71 -0.75
N ASN A 88 -9.31 -4.85 0.25
CA ASN A 88 -8.62 -3.57 0.35
C ASN A 88 -8.05 -3.39 1.75
N PHE A 89 -6.85 -2.81 1.81
CA PHE A 89 -6.15 -2.48 3.04
C PHE A 89 -5.88 -0.98 3.07
N GLN A 90 -6.27 -0.28 4.13
CA GLN A 90 -5.84 1.10 4.34
C GLN A 90 -4.38 1.08 4.83
N ILE A 91 -3.47 1.63 4.03
CA ILE A 91 -2.03 1.66 4.29
C ILE A 91 -1.66 2.87 5.16
N THR A 92 -2.27 4.01 4.90
CA THR A 92 -2.12 5.24 5.69
C THR A 92 -3.23 6.21 5.34
N ASP A 93 -3.67 7.00 6.32
CA ASP A 93 -4.52 8.18 6.16
C ASP A 93 -3.81 9.48 6.53
N GLN A 94 -2.49 9.41 6.79
CA GLN A 94 -1.66 10.54 7.23
C GLN A 94 -0.87 11.20 6.09
N ALA A 95 -1.09 10.80 4.84
CA ALA A 95 -0.31 11.27 3.72
C ALA A 95 -0.68 12.70 3.33
N ILE A 96 0.30 13.60 3.33
CA ILE A 96 0.20 14.95 2.74
C ILE A 96 0.40 14.89 1.23
N ASP A 97 1.29 13.99 0.79
CA ASP A 97 1.52 13.73 -0.62
C ASP A 97 1.81 12.25 -0.88
N PHE A 98 1.41 11.78 -2.06
CA PHE A 98 1.75 10.45 -2.56
C PHE A 98 2.92 10.55 -3.54
N LEU A 99 4.03 9.90 -3.21
CA LEU A 99 5.27 10.01 -3.97
C LEU A 99 5.42 8.88 -4.99
N SER A 100 5.23 7.63 -4.57
CA SER A 100 5.37 6.47 -5.46
C SER A 100 4.77 5.20 -4.88
N ALA A 101 4.43 4.25 -5.76
CA ALA A 101 4.21 2.86 -5.40
C ALA A 101 4.92 1.96 -6.43
N THR A 102 5.69 0.99 -5.96
CA THR A 102 6.47 0.09 -6.82
C THR A 102 6.43 -1.34 -6.32
N ARG A 103 6.47 -2.30 -7.24
CA ARG A 103 6.68 -3.71 -6.91
C ARG A 103 8.17 -3.99 -6.80
N LYS A 104 8.61 -4.55 -5.67
CA LYS A 104 10.03 -4.90 -5.44
C LYS A 104 10.31 -6.37 -5.72
N ALA A 105 9.39 -7.25 -5.33
CA ALA A 105 9.46 -8.68 -5.57
C ALA A 105 8.03 -9.27 -5.71
N PRO A 106 7.87 -10.56 -6.03
CA PRO A 106 6.58 -11.24 -5.83
C PRO A 106 6.11 -11.10 -4.38
N GLY A 107 4.87 -10.63 -4.18
CA GLY A 107 4.31 -10.42 -2.83
C GLY A 107 4.84 -9.20 -2.06
N ILE A 108 5.93 -8.55 -2.52
CA ILE A 108 6.57 -7.44 -1.81
C ILE A 108 6.47 -6.14 -2.60
N TYR A 109 5.90 -5.12 -1.96
CA TYR A 109 5.61 -3.81 -2.54
C TYR A 109 6.19 -2.70 -1.69
N GLU A 110 6.45 -1.54 -2.30
CA GLU A 110 6.94 -0.34 -1.61
C GLU A 110 6.01 0.82 -1.96
N VAL A 111 5.52 1.51 -0.93
CA VAL A 111 4.74 2.75 -1.05
C VAL A 111 5.51 3.87 -0.35
N LYS A 112 5.64 5.02 -1.00
CA LYS A 112 6.27 6.21 -0.44
C LYS A 112 5.29 7.37 -0.38
N THR A 113 5.19 7.97 0.80
CA THR A 113 4.36 9.15 1.06
C THR A 113 5.19 10.24 1.71
N LYS A 114 4.69 11.48 1.64
CA LYS A 114 5.16 12.59 2.45
C LYS A 114 4.19 12.77 3.61
N GLU A 115 4.68 12.82 4.84
CA GLU A 115 3.86 12.92 6.06
C GLU A 115 4.44 14.00 6.98
N TYR A 116 3.57 14.71 7.70
CA TYR A 116 3.99 15.62 8.77
C TYR A 116 3.86 14.89 10.10
N ARG A 117 4.93 14.92 10.90
CA ARG A 117 4.96 14.42 12.28
C ARG A 117 5.34 15.58 13.19
N GLU A 118 5.26 15.37 14.50
CA GLU A 118 5.46 16.43 15.51
C GLU A 118 6.76 17.23 15.32
N ASP A 119 7.82 16.60 14.82
CA ASP A 119 9.14 17.18 14.65
C ASP A 119 9.52 17.53 13.19
N GLY A 120 8.60 17.37 12.23
CA GLY A 120 8.80 17.88 10.87
C GLY A 120 8.18 17.04 9.75
N MET A 121 8.62 17.33 8.53
CA MET A 121 8.19 16.62 7.31
C MET A 121 9.05 15.38 7.08
N TYR A 122 8.40 14.25 6.80
CA TYR A 122 9.05 12.97 6.56
C TYR A 122 8.75 12.43 5.18
N THR A 123 9.75 11.81 4.57
CA THR A 123 9.52 10.78 3.56
C THR A 123 9.30 9.47 4.29
N VAL A 124 8.10 8.92 4.19
CA VAL A 124 7.73 7.65 4.82
C VAL A 124 7.68 6.56 3.76
N THR A 125 8.50 5.54 3.92
CA THR A 125 8.55 4.37 3.06
C THR A 125 7.89 3.20 3.79
N ARG A 126 6.87 2.61 3.18
CA ARG A 126 6.19 1.41 3.68
C ARG A 126 6.48 0.26 2.74
N GLN A 127 7.17 -0.75 3.24
CA GLN A 127 7.35 -2.03 2.58
C GLN A 127 6.19 -2.95 2.99
N ILE A 128 5.42 -3.42 2.02
CA ILE A 128 4.21 -4.21 2.25
C ILE A 128 4.45 -5.64 1.76
N ASN A 129 4.32 -6.61 2.65
CA ASN A 129 4.28 -8.03 2.34
C ASN A 129 2.83 -8.49 2.23
N ALA A 130 2.37 -8.72 1.01
CA ALA A 130 1.04 -9.22 0.68
C ALA A 130 1.07 -10.66 0.16
N THR A 131 2.08 -11.44 0.52
CA THR A 131 2.17 -12.86 0.13
C THR A 131 0.95 -13.65 0.63
N GLN A 132 0.49 -13.34 1.85
CA GLN A 132 -0.65 -13.99 2.47
C GLN A 132 -1.95 -13.83 1.65
N VAL A 133 -2.15 -12.69 0.98
CA VAL A 133 -3.31 -12.44 0.10
C VAL A 133 -3.41 -13.48 -1.02
N PHE A 134 -2.27 -13.84 -1.62
CA PHE A 134 -2.25 -14.84 -2.69
C PHE A 134 -2.48 -16.26 -2.17
N ILE A 135 -1.96 -16.56 -0.98
CA ILE A 135 -2.18 -17.85 -0.31
C ILE A 135 -3.66 -18.02 0.04
N ASP A 136 -4.25 -16.99 0.67
CA ASP A 136 -5.65 -17.02 1.09
C ASP A 136 -6.59 -17.09 -0.12
N GLU A 137 -6.28 -16.41 -1.22
CA GLU A 137 -7.06 -16.53 -2.46
C GLU A 137 -7.05 -17.95 -3.02
N GLU A 138 -5.89 -18.63 -3.00
CA GLU A 138 -5.80 -20.02 -3.47
C GLU A 138 -6.58 -20.97 -2.56
N LEU A 139 -6.53 -20.76 -1.25
CA LEU A 139 -7.31 -21.53 -0.28
C LEU A 139 -8.82 -21.29 -0.44
N ALA A 140 -9.21 -20.02 -0.62
CA ALA A 140 -10.59 -19.65 -0.84
C ALA A 140 -11.13 -20.31 -2.11
N LYS A 141 -10.39 -20.28 -3.22
CA LYS A 141 -10.75 -21.02 -4.45
C LYS A 141 -10.96 -22.51 -4.24
N LYS A 142 -10.10 -23.17 -3.46
CA LYS A 142 -10.25 -24.61 -3.17
C LYS A 142 -11.49 -24.89 -2.32
N SER A 143 -11.88 -23.96 -1.45
CA SER A 143 -13.08 -24.09 -0.62
C SER A 143 -14.40 -23.92 -1.39
N CYS A 144 -14.34 -23.26 -2.55
CA CYS A 144 -15.51 -22.95 -3.38
C CYS A 144 -16.09 -24.16 -4.12
N GLY A 145 -15.42 -25.32 -4.15
CA GLY A 145 -15.84 -26.44 -5.01
C GLY A 145 -15.52 -26.19 -6.49
N GLU A 146 -15.47 -27.25 -7.28
CA GLU A 146 -14.94 -27.22 -8.67
C GLU A 146 -15.93 -26.62 -9.69
N PHE A 147 -17.20 -26.41 -9.30
CA PHE A 147 -18.30 -25.99 -10.21
C PHE A 147 -19.25 -24.94 -9.62
N ASP A 148 -18.97 -24.35 -8.45
CA ASP A 148 -19.86 -23.36 -7.84
C ASP A 148 -19.38 -21.92 -8.06
N PHE A 149 -20.33 -20.99 -8.18
CA PHE A 149 -20.05 -19.56 -8.18
C PHE A 149 -19.62 -19.11 -6.78
N CYS A 150 -18.47 -18.46 -6.68
CA CYS A 150 -17.84 -18.15 -5.40
C CYS A 150 -17.31 -16.74 -5.36
N ASP A 151 -18.24 -15.80 -5.46
CA ASP A 151 -17.96 -14.39 -5.30
C ASP A 151 -17.90 -14.07 -3.81
N GLN A 152 -16.70 -13.76 -3.30
CA GLN A 152 -16.51 -13.44 -1.90
C GLN A 152 -15.45 -12.37 -1.69
N GLU A 153 -15.64 -11.55 -0.66
CA GLU A 153 -14.56 -10.72 -0.14
C GLU A 153 -13.53 -11.64 0.53
N LEU A 154 -12.26 -11.46 0.16
CA LEU A 154 -11.19 -12.23 0.76
C LEU A 154 -10.90 -11.66 2.15
N ASN A 155 -10.82 -12.52 3.16
CA ASN A 155 -10.30 -12.13 4.47
C ASN A 155 -8.81 -12.48 4.51
N SER A 156 -7.96 -11.47 4.67
CA SER A 156 -6.50 -11.66 4.66
C SER A 156 -5.80 -10.58 5.49
N THR A 157 -4.48 -10.69 5.55
CA THR A 157 -3.60 -9.76 6.25
C THR A 157 -2.45 -9.34 5.36
N VAL A 158 -1.92 -8.15 5.58
CA VAL A 158 -0.61 -7.75 5.05
C VAL A 158 0.28 -7.26 6.17
N GLU A 159 1.57 -7.52 6.06
CA GLU A 159 2.58 -6.97 6.97
C GLU A 159 3.16 -5.71 6.35
N ILE A 160 3.26 -4.65 7.14
CA ILE A 160 3.79 -3.36 6.72
C ILE A 160 4.97 -3.01 7.59
N THR A 161 6.12 -2.83 6.97
CA THR A 161 7.31 -2.30 7.61
C THR A 161 7.51 -0.85 7.19
N GLU A 162 7.48 0.06 8.14
CA GLU A 162 7.67 1.49 7.90
C GLU A 162 9.13 1.92 8.11
N THR A 163 9.59 2.91 7.36
CA THR A 163 10.82 3.64 7.64
C THR A 163 10.60 5.11 7.30
N ALA A 164 10.91 6.01 8.23
CA ALA A 164 10.71 7.44 8.06
C ALA A 164 12.05 8.19 8.02
N VAL A 165 12.21 9.09 7.06
CA VAL A 165 13.40 9.94 6.90
C VAL A 165 12.98 11.40 6.95
N LEU A 166 13.49 12.14 7.94
CA LEU A 166 13.23 13.57 8.11
C LEU A 166 13.78 14.35 6.91
N GLN A 167 12.93 15.16 6.28
CA GLN A 167 13.32 16.13 5.27
C GLN A 167 13.79 17.41 5.98
N LYS A 168 15.09 17.72 5.88
CA LYS A 168 15.67 18.97 6.38
C LYS A 168 15.58 20.07 5.34
#